data_AF-A0AAE9YXU7-F1
#
_entry.id   AF-A0AAE9YXU7-F1
#
_cell.length_a   1.000
_cell.length_b   1.000
_cell.length_c   1.000
_cell.angle_alpha   90.00
_cell.angle_beta   90.00
_cell.angle_gamma   90.00
#
_symmetry.space_group_name_H-M   'P 1'
#
loop_
_entity.id
_entity.type
_entity.pdbx_description
1 polymer ?
#
loop_
_entity_poly.entity_id
_entity_poly.type
_entity_poly.pdbx_seq_one_letter_code
_entity_poly.pdbx_strand_id
1 'polypeptide(L)'
;MNYRKKKLNSIVVLLMFIVSMPSGATLLTYNGTLEHIFIDTGSSPYAGATVGDSYFGHFEAGNSVNESKPILPCLNDECEYLFSGPPYNAAISNATTTQTTTDLSIIIWDEYNLEHDDAATVNMLPGVSLEVGTLLDAWIGSAFIGTKGNAELLFVSFDTSLYSDLQFQALPDITRTDLAIFFIQESDDVGNIIFEGIGTINSVSKIPITATFWLFALGLTCLMGKHLGKRV
;
A
#
# COMPACT_ATOMS: atom_id res chain seq x y z
N MET A 1 -58.36 -28.74 12.25
CA MET A 1 -57.43 -27.74 12.81
C MET A 1 -56.15 -27.77 11.97
N ASN A 2 -56.13 -27.02 10.86
CA ASN A 2 -55.07 -27.09 9.85
C ASN A 2 -54.09 -25.92 10.03
N TYR A 3 -52.91 -26.20 10.59
CA TYR A 3 -51.80 -25.25 10.61
C TYR A 3 -51.26 -25.08 9.18
N ARG A 4 -51.79 -24.09 8.44
CA ARG A 4 -51.12 -23.58 7.24
C ARG A 4 -49.79 -22.96 7.68
N LYS A 5 -48.69 -23.69 7.50
CA LYS A 5 -47.34 -23.12 7.43
C LYS A 5 -47.36 -22.05 6.34
N LYS A 6 -47.54 -20.78 6.71
CA LYS A 6 -47.16 -19.66 5.85
C LYS A 6 -45.68 -19.88 5.55
N LYS A 7 -45.37 -20.29 4.32
CA LYS A 7 -44.05 -20.04 3.73
C LYS A 7 -43.84 -18.55 3.90
N LEU A 8 -43.10 -18.17 4.93
CA LEU A 8 -42.47 -16.87 4.99
C LEU A 8 -41.55 -16.91 3.78
N ASN A 9 -42.06 -16.39 2.65
CA ASN A 9 -41.28 -16.18 1.46
C ASN A 9 -40.02 -15.51 1.96
N SER A 10 -38.90 -16.17 1.72
CA SER A 10 -37.55 -15.65 1.84
C SER A 10 -37.39 -14.48 0.88
N ILE A 11 -38.13 -13.41 1.13
CA ILE A 11 -37.62 -12.06 1.02
C ILE A 11 -36.60 -12.01 2.16
N VAL A 12 -35.46 -12.66 1.91
CA VAL A 12 -34.19 -12.13 2.35
C VAL A 12 -34.29 -10.70 1.86
N VAL A 13 -34.69 -9.83 2.78
CA VAL A 13 -34.38 -8.42 2.71
C VAL A 13 -32.87 -8.47 2.60
N LEU A 14 -32.40 -8.54 1.35
CA LEU A 14 -31.15 -7.98 0.93
C LEU A 14 -31.33 -6.52 1.32
N LEU A 15 -31.15 -6.26 2.62
CA LEU A 15 -30.62 -5.03 3.11
C LEU A 15 -29.30 -5.00 2.37
N MET A 16 -29.38 -4.46 1.14
CA MET A 16 -28.37 -3.59 0.61
C MET A 16 -28.16 -2.59 1.74
N PHE A 17 -27.33 -2.96 2.70
CA PHE A 17 -26.26 -2.09 3.06
C PHE A 17 -25.67 -1.70 1.71
N ILE A 18 -26.16 -0.58 1.19
CA ILE A 18 -25.35 0.33 0.40
C ILE A 18 -24.27 0.78 1.40
N VAL A 19 -23.41 -0.14 1.82
CA VAL A 19 -22.05 0.22 2.19
C VAL A 19 -21.61 0.88 0.90
N SER A 20 -21.36 2.19 0.95
CA SER A 20 -20.76 2.91 -0.16
C SER A 20 -19.57 2.09 -0.59
N MET A 21 -19.73 1.30 -1.67
CA MET A 21 -18.61 0.56 -2.20
C MET A 21 -17.64 1.64 -2.65
N PRO A 22 -16.35 1.55 -2.28
CA PRO A 22 -15.37 2.53 -2.69
C PRO A 22 -15.48 2.71 -4.21
N SER A 23 -15.50 3.97 -4.63
CA SER A 23 -15.75 4.40 -6.01
C SER A 23 -14.72 3.82 -6.99
N GLY A 24 -13.60 3.33 -6.47
CA GLY A 24 -12.67 2.43 -7.11
C GLY A 24 -11.41 2.38 -6.28
N ALA A 25 -10.75 1.22 -6.26
CA ALA A 25 -9.38 1.12 -5.76
C ALA A 25 -8.43 1.04 -6.96
N THR A 26 -7.14 1.29 -6.75
CA THR A 26 -6.12 0.88 -7.71
C THR A 26 -5.11 -0.01 -7.04
N LEU A 27 -4.81 -1.13 -7.69
CA LEU A 27 -3.76 -2.04 -7.31
C LEU A 27 -2.46 -1.62 -8.00
N LEU A 28 -1.48 -1.24 -7.20
CA LEU A 28 -0.09 -1.13 -7.61
C LEU A 28 0.61 -2.42 -7.20
N THR A 29 1.21 -3.14 -8.14
CA THR A 29 2.06 -4.29 -7.85
C THR A 29 3.49 -3.97 -8.22
N TYR A 30 4.47 -4.37 -7.41
CA TYR A 30 5.88 -4.12 -7.67
C TYR A 30 6.71 -5.39 -7.55
N ASN A 31 7.88 -5.35 -8.18
CA ASN A 31 8.98 -6.27 -7.95
C ASN A 31 10.28 -5.45 -7.90
N GLY A 32 11.14 -5.74 -6.95
CA GLY A 32 12.36 -5.00 -6.66
C GLY A 32 13.46 -5.90 -6.13
N THR A 33 14.63 -5.30 -5.95
CA THR A 33 15.83 -5.95 -5.43
C THR A 33 16.31 -5.20 -4.20
N LEU A 34 16.61 -5.93 -3.12
CA LEU A 34 17.16 -5.37 -1.90
C LEU A 34 18.60 -4.91 -2.15
N GLU A 35 18.90 -3.64 -1.96
CA GLU A 35 20.20 -3.04 -2.27
C GLU A 35 21.05 -2.85 -1.01
N HIS A 36 20.42 -2.59 0.14
CA HIS A 36 21.12 -2.39 1.39
C HIS A 36 20.32 -2.89 2.60
N ILE A 37 21.06 -3.34 3.62
CA ILE A 37 20.52 -3.74 4.92
C ILE A 37 21.27 -2.91 5.97
N PHE A 38 20.54 -2.05 6.67
CA PHE A 38 21.08 -1.21 7.74
C PHE A 38 21.15 -1.99 9.05
N ILE A 39 20.09 -2.75 9.33
CA ILE A 39 19.94 -3.52 10.57
C ILE A 39 19.36 -4.89 10.22
N ASP A 40 19.97 -5.95 10.75
CA ASP A 40 19.37 -7.27 10.86
C ASP A 40 19.87 -7.93 12.15
N THR A 41 18.96 -8.07 13.12
CA THR A 41 19.27 -8.69 14.42
C THR A 41 19.05 -10.21 14.42
N GLY A 42 18.59 -10.79 13.31
CA GLY A 42 18.25 -12.21 13.17
C GLY A 42 16.88 -12.58 13.76
N SER A 43 16.09 -11.61 14.24
CA SER A 43 14.84 -11.88 14.97
C SER A 43 13.57 -11.46 14.21
N SER A 44 13.70 -10.82 13.05
CA SER A 44 12.55 -10.35 12.27
C SER A 44 12.01 -11.41 11.30
N PRO A 45 10.75 -11.29 10.84
CA PRO A 45 10.21 -12.09 9.74
C PRO A 45 11.04 -12.13 8.45
N TYR A 46 11.82 -11.08 8.18
CA TYR A 46 12.75 -10.98 7.05
C TYR A 46 14.23 -11.22 7.45
N ALA A 47 14.48 -11.74 8.65
CA ALA A 47 15.83 -12.08 9.12
C ALA A 47 16.56 -13.03 8.15
N GLY A 48 17.85 -12.78 7.96
CA GLY A 48 18.69 -13.54 7.04
C GLY A 48 18.49 -13.18 5.58
N ALA A 49 17.76 -12.10 5.27
CA ALA A 49 17.77 -11.49 3.95
C ALA A 49 19.20 -11.11 3.54
N THR A 50 19.46 -11.16 2.25
CA THR A 50 20.74 -10.77 1.66
C THR A 50 20.54 -9.71 0.58
N VAL A 51 21.52 -8.81 0.43
CA VAL A 51 21.56 -7.86 -0.69
C VAL A 51 21.51 -8.65 -2.01
N GLY A 52 20.62 -8.25 -2.91
CA GLY A 52 20.28 -8.96 -4.13
C GLY A 52 19.00 -9.80 -4.04
N ASP A 53 18.45 -10.02 -2.85
CA ASP A 53 17.17 -10.72 -2.69
C ASP A 53 16.04 -9.97 -3.39
N SER A 54 15.13 -10.74 -4.00
CA SER A 54 13.97 -10.18 -4.70
C SER A 54 12.81 -9.97 -3.74
N TYR A 55 12.21 -8.79 -3.79
CA TYR A 55 11.00 -8.44 -3.05
C TYR A 55 9.89 -8.08 -4.01
N PHE A 56 8.68 -8.54 -3.74
CA PHE A 56 7.50 -8.21 -4.51
C PHE A 56 6.31 -8.00 -3.60
N GLY A 57 5.33 -7.25 -4.08
CA GLY A 57 4.21 -6.89 -3.25
C GLY A 57 3.15 -6.13 -4.01
N HIS A 58 2.19 -5.62 -3.24
CA HIS A 58 1.15 -4.77 -3.77
C HIS A 58 0.65 -3.76 -2.75
N PHE A 59 0.11 -2.67 -3.26
CA PHE A 59 -0.61 -1.62 -2.52
C PHE A 59 -1.93 -1.38 -3.26
N GLU A 60 -3.05 -1.61 -2.58
CA GLU A 60 -4.40 -1.35 -3.06
C GLU A 60 -4.99 -0.16 -2.30
N ALA A 61 -4.89 1.04 -2.88
CA ALA A 61 -5.38 2.28 -2.27
C ALA A 61 -6.63 2.82 -2.97
N GLY A 62 -7.34 3.74 -2.32
CA GLY A 62 -8.49 4.43 -2.91
C GLY A 62 -8.09 5.38 -4.04
N ASN A 63 -9.05 5.71 -4.90
CA ASN A 63 -8.80 6.58 -6.06
C ASN A 63 -9.20 8.05 -5.83
N SER A 64 -9.64 8.39 -4.62
CA SER A 64 -10.02 9.76 -4.28
C SER A 64 -9.73 10.10 -2.82
N VAL A 65 -9.50 11.39 -2.55
CA VAL A 65 -9.35 11.90 -1.17
C VAL A 65 -10.58 11.62 -0.30
N ASN A 66 -11.78 11.58 -0.88
CA ASN A 66 -13.04 11.33 -0.16
C ASN A 66 -13.14 9.91 0.42
N GLU A 67 -12.31 9.00 -0.09
CA GLU A 67 -12.20 7.62 0.38
C GLU A 67 -11.18 7.48 1.53
N SER A 68 -10.35 8.50 1.73
CA SER A 68 -9.35 8.57 2.79
C SER A 68 -9.89 9.22 4.05
N LYS A 69 -9.24 8.95 5.18
CA LYS A 69 -9.30 9.77 6.39
C LYS A 69 -7.99 10.56 6.44
N PRO A 70 -8.00 11.89 6.49
CA PRO A 70 -6.75 12.63 6.71
C PRO A 70 -6.23 12.29 8.12
N ILE A 71 -4.92 12.00 8.24
CA ILE A 71 -4.26 11.79 9.55
C ILE A 71 -3.76 13.14 10.07
N LEU A 72 -3.13 13.91 9.20
CA LEU A 72 -2.53 15.20 9.52
C LEU A 72 -3.05 16.28 8.57
N PRO A 73 -3.15 17.54 9.02
CA PRO A 73 -3.31 18.65 8.09
C PRO A 73 -2.10 18.66 7.14
N CYS A 74 -2.32 18.94 5.86
CA CYS A 74 -1.21 19.16 4.94
C CYS A 74 -0.38 20.36 5.46
N LEU A 75 0.90 20.15 5.76
CA LEU A 75 1.78 21.16 6.33
C LEU A 75 3.03 21.28 5.48
N ASN A 76 3.39 22.54 5.18
CA ASN A 76 4.58 22.95 4.44
C ASN A 76 4.72 22.30 3.05
N ASP A 77 5.19 21.06 3.02
CA ASP A 77 5.68 20.28 1.89
C ASP A 77 5.14 18.83 1.90
N GLU A 78 4.24 18.48 2.84
CA GLU A 78 3.71 17.12 2.98
C GLU A 78 2.20 17.07 3.19
N CYS A 79 1.53 16.08 2.58
CA CYS A 79 0.18 15.67 2.98
C CYS A 79 -0.04 14.16 3.01
N GLU A 80 -0.64 13.66 4.09
CA GLU A 80 -0.89 12.24 4.35
C GLU A 80 -2.39 11.85 4.32
N TYR A 81 -2.70 10.80 3.56
CA TYR A 81 -4.05 10.28 3.31
C TYR A 81 -4.15 8.81 3.73
N LEU A 82 -4.92 8.51 4.78
CA LEU A 82 -5.08 7.13 5.30
C LEU A 82 -6.25 6.40 4.66
N PHE A 83 -5.98 5.17 4.25
CA PHE A 83 -6.95 4.21 3.77
C PHE A 83 -6.97 3.00 4.71
N SER A 84 -8.10 2.78 5.38
CA SER A 84 -8.26 1.74 6.40
C SER A 84 -9.43 0.81 6.08
N GLY A 85 -9.19 -0.50 6.11
CA GLY A 85 -10.20 -1.54 5.92
C GLY A 85 -10.54 -1.84 4.45
N PRO A 86 -11.44 -2.80 4.18
CA PRO A 86 -11.70 -3.25 2.82
C PRO A 86 -12.19 -2.12 1.89
N PRO A 87 -11.74 -2.11 0.62
CA PRO A 87 -10.90 -3.11 -0.05
C PRO A 87 -9.41 -2.87 0.15
N TYR A 88 -9.01 -1.82 0.88
CA TYR A 88 -7.63 -1.41 0.99
C TYR A 88 -6.78 -2.49 1.63
N ASN A 89 -5.64 -2.75 1.01
CA ASN A 89 -4.69 -3.74 1.47
C ASN A 89 -3.30 -3.42 0.94
N ALA A 90 -2.29 -3.92 1.64
CA ALA A 90 -0.94 -3.96 1.13
C ALA A 90 -0.28 -5.27 1.52
N ALA A 91 0.68 -5.71 0.72
CA ALA A 91 1.50 -6.86 1.04
C ALA A 91 2.93 -6.69 0.52
N ILE A 92 3.86 -7.32 1.22
CA ILE A 92 5.26 -7.45 0.83
C ILE A 92 5.74 -8.87 1.08
N SER A 93 6.54 -9.39 0.14
CA SER A 93 7.06 -10.74 0.19
C SER A 93 8.45 -10.83 -0.42
N ASN A 94 9.29 -11.67 0.18
CA ASN A 94 10.57 -12.14 -0.36
C ASN A 94 10.47 -13.59 -0.89
N ALA A 95 9.29 -13.98 -1.40
CA ALA A 95 8.89 -15.34 -1.81
C ALA A 95 8.71 -16.37 -0.68
N THR A 96 9.38 -16.22 0.46
CA THR A 96 9.29 -17.17 1.59
C THR A 96 8.39 -16.64 2.70
N THR A 97 8.56 -15.38 3.05
CA THR A 97 7.74 -14.65 4.02
C THR A 97 6.81 -13.71 3.27
N THR A 98 5.56 -13.61 3.71
CA THR A 98 4.61 -12.60 3.22
C THR A 98 3.97 -11.92 4.42
N GLN A 99 4.02 -10.60 4.46
CA GLN A 99 3.28 -9.80 5.42
C GLN A 99 2.23 -8.98 4.70
N THR A 100 1.07 -8.81 5.35
CA THR A 100 -0.09 -8.14 4.79
C THR A 100 -0.68 -7.17 5.80
N THR A 101 -1.32 -6.11 5.32
CA THR A 101 -2.09 -5.16 6.14
C THR A 101 -3.30 -4.66 5.39
N THR A 102 -4.23 -4.06 6.11
CA THR A 102 -5.42 -3.35 5.57
C THR A 102 -5.38 -1.85 5.84
N ASP A 103 -4.30 -1.38 6.45
CA ASP A 103 -4.09 0.03 6.76
C ASP A 103 -2.85 0.50 6.00
N LEU A 104 -3.07 1.48 5.13
CA LEU A 104 -2.03 2.09 4.31
C LEU A 104 -2.25 3.59 4.23
N SER A 105 -1.18 4.36 4.17
CA SER A 105 -1.24 5.78 3.88
C SER A 105 -0.57 6.09 2.54
N ILE A 106 -1.09 7.13 1.89
CA ILE A 106 -0.45 7.78 0.77
C ILE A 106 0.05 9.12 1.26
N ILE A 107 1.34 9.38 1.09
CA ILE A 107 1.97 10.64 1.43
C ILE A 107 2.44 11.29 0.12
N ILE A 108 2.14 12.57 -0.04
CA ILE A 108 2.61 13.39 -1.17
C ILE A 108 3.59 14.40 -0.62
N TRP A 109 4.78 14.43 -1.20
CA TRP A 109 5.79 15.47 -1.00
C TRP A 109 5.87 16.37 -2.23
N ASP A 110 5.85 17.67 -2.00
CA ASP A 110 5.99 18.73 -3.03
C ASP A 110 7.11 19.67 -2.57
N GLU A 111 8.20 19.72 -3.33
CA GLU A 111 9.41 20.48 -2.98
C GLU A 111 10.02 20.11 -1.60
N TYR A 112 10.01 18.82 -1.21
CA TYR A 112 10.65 18.37 0.03
C TYR A 112 12.16 18.63 0.00
N ASN A 113 12.65 19.33 1.03
CA ASN A 113 14.05 19.71 1.13
C ASN A 113 14.88 18.60 1.77
N LEU A 114 15.61 17.83 0.95
CA LEU A 114 16.33 16.64 1.37
C LEU A 114 17.30 16.91 2.54
N GLU A 115 17.06 16.24 3.67
CA GLU A 115 17.88 16.37 4.86
C GLU A 115 19.17 15.53 4.78
N HIS A 116 20.05 15.70 5.77
CA HIS A 116 21.35 15.04 5.78
C HIS A 116 21.25 13.51 5.78
N ASP A 117 20.38 12.94 6.61
CA ASP A 117 20.25 11.49 6.76
C ASP A 117 19.50 10.86 5.59
N ASP A 118 18.52 11.58 5.03
CA ASP A 118 17.81 11.17 3.81
C ASP A 118 18.76 11.16 2.61
N ALA A 119 19.57 12.21 2.44
CA ALA A 119 20.58 12.27 1.39
C ALA A 119 21.60 11.14 1.53
N ALA A 120 22.06 10.86 2.75
CA ALA A 120 22.97 9.75 3.00
C ALA A 120 22.34 8.40 2.62
N THR A 121 21.08 8.17 2.97
CA THR A 121 20.32 6.95 2.68
C THR A 121 20.12 6.75 1.18
N VAL A 122 19.63 7.77 0.49
CA VAL A 122 19.35 7.72 -0.95
C VAL A 122 20.65 7.56 -1.77
N ASN A 123 21.75 8.18 -1.34
CA ASN A 123 23.06 8.05 -1.98
C ASN A 123 23.72 6.68 -1.80
N MET A 124 23.17 5.79 -0.97
CA MET A 124 23.61 4.39 -0.93
C MET A 124 23.15 3.60 -2.15
N LEU A 125 22.13 4.10 -2.87
CA LEU A 125 21.56 3.41 -4.01
C LEU A 125 22.44 3.58 -5.26
N PRO A 126 22.60 2.54 -6.09
CA PRO A 126 23.44 2.60 -7.27
C PRO A 126 23.03 3.72 -8.23
N GLY A 127 23.98 4.57 -8.60
CA GLY A 127 23.78 5.61 -9.63
C GLY A 127 23.11 6.89 -9.14
N VAL A 128 22.85 7.02 -7.84
CA VAL A 128 22.26 8.24 -7.25
C VAL A 128 23.34 9.07 -6.56
N SER A 129 23.29 10.38 -6.76
CA SER A 129 24.16 11.35 -6.08
C SER A 129 23.41 12.67 -5.92
N LEU A 130 22.82 12.87 -4.75
CA LEU A 130 22.06 14.05 -4.36
C LEU A 130 22.79 14.81 -3.26
N GLU A 131 22.70 16.13 -3.31
CA GLU A 131 23.24 17.01 -2.26
C GLU A 131 22.15 17.30 -1.22
N VAL A 132 22.57 17.56 0.03
CA VAL A 132 21.66 18.07 1.07
C VAL A 132 21.04 19.37 0.58
N GLY A 133 19.73 19.48 0.73
CA GLY A 133 18.93 20.60 0.25
C GLY A 133 18.49 20.51 -1.21
N THR A 134 18.72 19.36 -1.88
CA THR A 134 18.02 19.05 -3.14
C THR A 134 16.53 18.99 -2.87
N LEU A 135 15.73 19.70 -3.66
CA LEU A 135 14.27 19.64 -3.59
C LEU A 135 13.76 18.43 -4.36
N LEU A 136 12.80 17.72 -3.78
CA LEU A 136 12.26 16.48 -4.32
C LEU A 136 10.74 16.48 -4.29
N ASP A 137 10.16 15.90 -5.32
CA ASP A 137 8.75 15.51 -5.29
C ASP A 137 8.68 14.00 -5.05
N ALA A 138 7.78 13.56 -4.16
CA ALA A 138 7.63 12.14 -3.90
C ALA A 138 6.16 11.73 -3.74
N TRP A 139 5.87 10.55 -4.26
CA TRP A 139 4.71 9.77 -3.82
C TRP A 139 5.21 8.64 -2.96
N ILE A 140 4.61 8.49 -1.79
CA ILE A 140 4.97 7.45 -0.84
C ILE A 140 3.72 6.66 -0.51
N GLY A 141 3.76 5.35 -0.76
CA GLY A 141 2.78 4.41 -0.24
C GLY A 141 3.37 3.75 0.98
N SER A 142 2.83 4.02 2.16
CA SER A 142 3.30 3.46 3.43
C SER A 142 2.28 2.47 3.98
N ALA A 143 2.75 1.33 4.50
CA ALA A 143 1.92 0.24 4.97
C ALA A 143 2.45 -0.34 6.27
N PHE A 144 1.63 -0.29 7.32
CA PHE A 144 1.94 -0.89 8.61
C PHE A 144 1.79 -2.42 8.51
N ILE A 145 2.88 -3.13 8.28
CA ILE A 145 2.89 -4.58 8.14
C ILE A 145 3.08 -5.28 9.50
N GLY A 146 2.27 -6.32 9.74
CA GLY A 146 2.28 -6.99 11.04
C GLY A 146 1.81 -6.07 12.18
N THR A 147 2.41 -6.21 13.36
CA THR A 147 2.09 -5.34 14.51
C THR A 147 3.03 -4.15 14.64
N LYS A 148 4.20 -4.19 13.98
CA LYS A 148 5.36 -3.32 14.26
C LYS A 148 6.30 -3.12 13.07
N GLY A 149 5.89 -3.55 11.88
CA GLY A 149 6.64 -3.31 10.67
C GLY A 149 6.03 -2.17 9.87
N ASN A 150 6.88 -1.53 9.08
CA ASN A 150 6.51 -0.58 8.06
C ASN A 150 7.14 -1.03 6.75
N ALA A 151 6.34 -1.07 5.68
CA ALA A 151 6.84 -1.21 4.33
C ALA A 151 6.39 0.00 3.52
N GLU A 152 7.32 0.60 2.82
CA GLU A 152 7.07 1.82 2.06
C GLU A 152 7.52 1.63 0.61
N LEU A 153 6.79 2.26 -0.30
CA LEU A 153 7.18 2.45 -1.69
C LEU A 153 7.32 3.94 -1.94
N LEU A 154 8.50 4.38 -2.38
CA LEU A 154 8.73 5.78 -2.70
C LEU A 154 9.03 5.90 -4.20
N PHE A 155 8.30 6.79 -4.84
CA PHE A 155 8.48 7.17 -6.24
C PHE A 155 8.85 8.64 -6.26
N VAL A 156 10.13 8.90 -6.47
CA VAL A 156 10.77 10.21 -6.28
C VAL A 156 11.11 10.80 -7.64
N SER A 157 10.83 12.09 -7.82
CA SER A 157 11.40 12.90 -8.89
C SER A 157 12.32 13.97 -8.33
N PHE A 158 13.44 14.17 -9.02
CA PHE A 158 14.40 15.24 -8.76
C PHE A 158 14.03 16.53 -9.51
N ASP A 159 12.99 16.46 -10.35
CA ASP A 159 12.32 17.58 -10.97
C ASP A 159 11.10 17.92 -10.10
N THR A 160 11.07 19.12 -9.52
CA THR A 160 10.00 19.63 -8.64
C THR A 160 8.73 20.02 -9.41
N SER A 161 8.45 19.29 -10.50
CA SER A 161 7.28 19.48 -11.35
C SER A 161 6.41 18.24 -11.43
N LEU A 162 6.75 17.18 -10.69
CA LEU A 162 5.94 15.97 -10.63
C LEU A 162 4.59 16.31 -9.99
N TYR A 163 4.62 17.12 -8.93
CA TYR A 163 3.45 17.69 -8.29
C TYR A 163 3.46 19.22 -8.43
N SER A 164 2.26 19.81 -8.36
CA SER A 164 2.07 21.27 -8.39
C SER A 164 1.41 21.79 -7.12
N ASP A 165 0.99 20.86 -6.27
CA ASP A 165 0.42 21.05 -4.95
C ASP A 165 0.41 19.71 -4.19
N LEU A 166 0.04 19.76 -2.92
CA LEU A 166 -0.10 18.60 -2.04
C LEU A 166 -1.43 17.84 -2.21
N GLN A 167 -2.15 18.04 -3.32
CA GLN A 167 -3.42 17.34 -3.52
C GLN A 167 -3.19 15.84 -3.69
N PHE A 168 -4.13 15.07 -3.16
CA PHE A 168 -4.14 13.63 -3.29
C PHE A 168 -3.96 13.18 -4.74
N GLN A 169 -2.91 12.40 -4.97
CA GLN A 169 -2.72 11.64 -6.19
C GLN A 169 -2.87 10.16 -5.86
N ALA A 170 -3.85 9.52 -6.50
CA ALA A 170 -4.12 8.10 -6.27
C ALA A 170 -2.88 7.24 -6.49
N LEU A 171 -2.05 7.61 -7.47
CA LEU A 171 -0.86 6.87 -7.84
C LEU A 171 0.20 7.78 -8.48
N PRO A 172 1.49 7.38 -8.40
CA PRO A 172 2.57 8.12 -9.02
C PRO A 172 2.54 8.00 -10.54
N ASP A 173 2.97 9.05 -11.24
CA ASP A 173 3.37 8.95 -12.63
C ASP A 173 4.79 8.38 -12.71
N ILE A 174 4.86 7.05 -12.68
CA ILE A 174 6.08 6.24 -12.79
C ILE A 174 6.94 6.53 -14.03
N THR A 175 6.40 7.22 -15.04
CA THR A 175 7.19 7.60 -16.23
C THR A 175 8.00 8.88 -16.02
N ARG A 176 7.68 9.64 -14.96
CA ARG A 176 8.32 10.89 -14.58
C ARG A 176 9.14 10.77 -13.29
N THR A 177 9.28 9.56 -12.76
CA THR A 177 10.04 9.29 -11.53
C THR A 177 11.49 8.97 -11.88
N ASP A 178 12.43 9.64 -11.23
CA ASP A 178 13.87 9.40 -11.38
C ASP A 178 14.32 8.21 -10.54
N LEU A 179 13.63 7.96 -9.42
CA LEU A 179 13.95 6.88 -8.48
C LEU A 179 12.66 6.20 -8.00
N ALA A 180 12.67 4.87 -7.99
CA ALA A 180 11.60 4.05 -7.43
C ALA A 180 12.23 3.05 -6.46
N ILE A 181 11.84 3.15 -5.18
CA ILE A 181 12.45 2.38 -4.09
C ILE A 181 11.39 1.75 -3.21
N PHE A 182 11.78 0.70 -2.51
CA PHE A 182 11.03 0.18 -1.38
C PHE A 182 11.89 0.22 -0.12
N PHE A 183 11.24 0.45 1.00
CA PHE A 183 11.85 0.44 2.33
C PHE A 183 11.09 -0.54 3.22
N ILE A 184 11.81 -1.26 4.08
CA ILE A 184 11.25 -2.20 5.04
C ILE A 184 11.90 -1.92 6.38
N GLN A 185 11.09 -1.66 7.39
CA GLN A 185 11.55 -1.54 8.77
C GLN A 185 10.67 -2.39 9.67
N GLU A 186 11.27 -3.10 10.61
CA GLU A 186 10.55 -3.87 11.62
C GLU A 186 11.09 -3.57 13.01
N SER A 187 10.19 -3.46 13.98
CA SER A 187 10.54 -3.19 15.38
C SER A 187 10.07 -4.30 16.33
N ASP A 188 10.80 -4.48 17.44
CA ASP A 188 10.46 -5.41 18.52
C ASP A 188 9.33 -4.89 19.44
N ASP A 189 8.94 -5.69 20.44
CA ASP A 189 7.88 -5.35 21.39
C ASP A 189 8.08 -4.04 22.16
N VAL A 190 9.32 -3.54 22.25
CA VAL A 190 9.70 -2.31 22.96
C VAL A 190 9.93 -1.14 21.98
N GLY A 191 9.90 -1.38 20.67
CA GLY A 191 10.07 -0.37 19.62
C GLY A 191 11.50 -0.25 19.10
N ASN A 192 12.41 -1.16 19.45
CA ASN A 192 13.75 -1.17 18.86
C ASN A 192 13.67 -1.71 17.43
N ILE A 193 14.36 -1.06 16.49
CA ILE A 193 14.47 -1.55 15.11
C ILE A 193 15.28 -2.85 15.12
N ILE A 194 14.69 -3.92 14.59
CA ILE A 194 15.26 -5.27 14.51
C ILE A 194 15.60 -5.70 13.08
N PHE A 195 15.00 -5.03 12.10
CA PHE A 195 15.31 -5.15 10.68
C PHE A 195 15.07 -3.82 9.99
N GLU A 196 15.98 -3.41 9.11
CA GLU A 196 15.85 -2.22 8.29
C GLU A 196 16.61 -2.41 6.97
N GLY A 197 15.92 -2.21 5.85
CA GLY A 197 16.50 -2.41 4.53
C GLY A 197 15.83 -1.55 3.47
N ILE A 198 16.60 -1.22 2.43
CA ILE A 198 16.16 -0.44 1.28
C ILE A 198 16.52 -1.17 -0.01
N GLY A 199 15.67 -1.06 -1.02
CA GLY A 199 15.93 -1.62 -2.33
C GLY A 199 15.31 -0.80 -3.45
N THR A 200 15.69 -1.12 -4.68
CA THR A 200 15.14 -0.49 -5.88
C THR A 200 13.99 -1.30 -6.46
N ILE A 201 12.99 -0.61 -7.02
CA ILE A 201 11.88 -1.22 -7.74
C ILE A 201 12.27 -1.39 -9.20
N ASN A 202 12.30 -2.64 -9.66
CA ASN A 202 12.68 -3.02 -11.02
C ASN A 202 11.50 -2.92 -11.99
N SER A 203 10.29 -3.16 -11.49
CA SER A 203 9.08 -3.12 -12.28
C SER A 203 7.87 -2.80 -11.41
N VAL A 204 6.95 -2.03 -11.97
CA VAL A 204 5.70 -1.63 -11.34
C VAL A 204 4.58 -1.78 -12.36
N SER A 205 3.43 -2.27 -11.90
CA SER A 205 2.21 -2.38 -12.70
C SER A 205 1.04 -1.77 -11.94
N LYS A 206 0.16 -1.11 -12.70
CA LYS A 206 -1.01 -0.39 -12.20
C LYS A 206 -2.27 -1.01 -12.80
N ILE A 207 -3.17 -1.47 -11.94
CA ILE A 207 -4.43 -2.10 -12.34
C ILE A 207 -5.60 -1.40 -11.63
N PRO A 208 -6.37 -0.54 -12.32
CA PRO A 208 -7.59 0.05 -11.76
C PRO A 208 -8.61 -1.04 -11.43
N ILE A 209 -9.04 -1.11 -10.17
CA ILE A 209 -10.08 -2.01 -9.71
C ILE A 209 -11.42 -1.26 -9.76
N THR A 210 -12.17 -1.51 -10.83
CA THR A 210 -13.52 -0.95 -10.96
C THR A 210 -14.48 -1.61 -9.97
N ALA A 211 -15.45 -0.85 -9.45
CA ALA A 211 -16.49 -1.36 -8.54
C ALA A 211 -17.27 -2.58 -9.12
N THR A 212 -17.31 -2.72 -10.45
CA THR A 212 -17.92 -3.85 -11.14
C THR A 212 -17.24 -5.20 -10.79
N PHE A 213 -15.94 -5.21 -10.52
CA PHE A 213 -15.21 -6.43 -10.13
C PHE A 213 -15.71 -6.96 -8.78
N TRP A 214 -15.92 -6.06 -7.81
CA TRP A 214 -16.50 -6.39 -6.50
C TRP A 214 -17.93 -6.90 -6.61
N LEU A 215 -18.76 -6.24 -7.42
CA LEU A 215 -20.14 -6.68 -7.68
C LEU A 215 -20.17 -8.07 -8.33
N PHE A 216 -19.23 -8.37 -9.22
CA PHE A 216 -19.13 -9.69 -9.84
C PHE A 216 -18.71 -10.77 -8.82
N ALA A 217 -17.72 -10.50 -7.98
CA ALA A 217 -17.27 -11.43 -6.93
C ALA A 217 -18.38 -11.71 -5.89
N LEU A 218 -19.13 -10.68 -5.48
CA LEU A 218 -20.29 -10.83 -4.59
C LEU A 218 -21.45 -11.56 -5.27
N GLY A 219 -21.68 -11.30 -6.56
CA GLY A 219 -22.66 -12.04 -7.36
C GLY A 219 -22.33 -13.53 -7.44
N LEU A 220 -21.06 -13.87 -7.66
CA LEU A 220 -20.59 -15.26 -7.76
C LEU A 220 -20.72 -16.01 -6.43
N THR A 221 -20.30 -15.39 -5.32
CA THR A 221 -20.46 -15.99 -3.98
C THR A 221 -21.93 -16.22 -3.63
N CYS A 222 -22.82 -15.29 -3.97
CA CYS A 222 -24.27 -15.47 -3.84
C CYS A 222 -24.83 -16.62 -4.70
N LEU A 223 -24.31 -16.81 -5.91
CA LEU A 223 -24.70 -17.91 -6.80
C LEU A 223 -24.21 -19.26 -6.27
N MET A 224 -22.98 -19.35 -5.76
CA MET A 224 -22.40 -20.58 -5.22
C MET A 224 -23.04 -21.01 -3.89
N GLY A 225 -23.38 -20.06 -3.01
CA GLY A 225 -24.11 -20.33 -1.77
C GLY A 225 -25.48 -20.99 -2.00
N LYS A 226 -26.16 -20.66 -3.11
CA LYS A 226 -27.45 -21.30 -3.49
C LYS A 226 -27.30 -22.76 -3.95
N HIS A 227 -26.12 -23.16 -4.42
CA HIS A 227 -25.87 -24.53 -4.88
C HIS A 227 -25.41 -25.50 -3.78
N LEU A 228 -24.78 -24.99 -2.72
CA LEU A 228 -24.33 -25.80 -1.58
C LEU A 228 -25.46 -26.19 -0.62
N GLY A 229 -26.58 -25.45 -0.61
CA GLY A 229 -27.74 -25.75 0.24
C GLY A 229 -28.66 -26.89 -0.23
N LYS A 230 -28.27 -27.67 -1.26
CA LYS A 230 -29.12 -28.71 -1.88
C LYS A 230 -28.58 -30.14 -1.78
N ARG A 231 -27.57 -30.40 -0.95
CA ARG A 231 -27.13 -31.76 -0.59
C ARG A 231 -27.41 -32.04 0.90
N VAL A 232 -28.69 -32.25 1.23
CA VAL A 232 -29.17 -33.11 2.32
C VAL A 232 -30.42 -33.82 1.82
#